data_AF-A0A151QQ38-F1
#
_entry.id   AF-A0A151QQ38-F1
#
_cell.length_a   1.000
_cell.length_b   1.000
_cell.length_c   1.000
_cell.angle_alpha   90.00
_cell.angle_beta   90.00
_cell.angle_gamma   90.00
#
_symmetry.space_group_name_H-M   'P 1'
#
loop_
_entity.id
_entity.type
_entity.pdbx_description
1 polymer ?
#
loop_
_entity_poly.entity_id
_entity_poly.type
_entity_poly.pdbx_seq_one_letter_code
_entity_poly.pdbx_strand_id
1 'polypeptide(L)'
;TPQSTTQKTPYKLTYGSEAMIQVEVGETSHRCITFSKEQNNEELTTNLDLIDEVREEVRIREEACKLQASRRYNTKVRPQTFRVGDLVWRLWGKDKKDPSEGKFATN
;
A
#
# COMPACT_ATOMS: atom_id res chain seq x y z
N THR A 1 4.43 4.51 8.73
CA THR A 1 2.96 4.41 8.88
C THR A 1 2.49 3.04 8.43
N PRO A 2 1.64 2.33 9.19
CA PRO A 2 1.11 1.04 8.78
C PRO A 2 0.31 1.18 7.49
N GLN A 3 0.47 0.24 6.56
CA GLN A 3 -0.32 0.31 5.34
C GLN A 3 -1.77 -0.06 5.62
N SER A 4 -2.72 0.69 5.08
CA SER A 4 -4.16 0.42 5.30
C SER A 4 -4.57 -0.99 4.85
N THR A 5 -3.87 -1.54 3.86
CA THR A 5 -4.14 -2.86 3.31
C THR A 5 -3.63 -3.98 4.19
N THR A 6 -2.49 -3.83 4.87
CA THR A 6 -1.82 -4.92 5.60
C THR A 6 -1.76 -4.69 7.11
N GLN A 7 -2.07 -3.47 7.57
CA GLN A 7 -1.99 -3.00 8.96
C GLN A 7 -0.62 -3.18 9.63
N LYS A 8 0.40 -3.64 8.89
CA LYS A 8 1.79 -3.71 9.33
C LYS A 8 2.59 -2.59 8.68
N THR A 9 3.67 -2.17 9.32
CA THR A 9 4.61 -1.22 8.72
C THR A 9 5.59 -1.97 7.79
N PRO A 10 6.03 -1.34 6.68
CA PRO A 10 7.05 -1.94 5.82
C PRO A 10 8.35 -2.30 6.56
N TYR A 11 8.69 -1.51 7.59
CA TYR A 11 9.86 -1.77 8.44
C TYR A 11 9.69 -3.07 9.25
N LYS A 12 8.53 -3.30 9.86
CA LYS A 12 8.26 -4.56 10.57
C LYS A 12 8.34 -5.79 9.66
N LEU A 13 7.93 -5.67 8.41
CA LEU A 13 8.01 -6.79 7.45
C LEU A 13 9.44 -7.09 6.99
N THR A 14 10.31 -6.10 7.01
CA THR A 14 11.71 -6.23 6.59
C THR A 14 12.60 -6.69 7.74
N TYR A 15 12.43 -6.10 8.93
CA TYR A 15 13.32 -6.29 10.07
C TYR A 15 12.71 -7.08 11.24
N GLY A 16 11.44 -7.47 11.17
CA GLY A 16 10.74 -8.27 12.19
C GLY A 16 10.22 -7.47 13.38
N SER A 17 10.81 -6.32 13.68
CA SER A 17 10.40 -5.44 14.77
C SER A 17 9.89 -4.09 14.25
N GLU A 18 9.09 -3.40 15.05
CA GLU A 18 8.64 -2.05 14.71
C GLU A 18 9.79 -1.05 14.91
N ALA A 19 9.94 -0.09 13.99
CA ALA A 19 10.96 0.94 14.13
C ALA A 19 10.62 1.85 15.32
N MET A 20 11.62 2.15 16.15
CA MET A 20 11.51 3.23 17.11
C MET A 20 11.59 4.57 16.36
N ILE A 21 10.47 5.27 16.27
CA ILE A 21 10.45 6.65 15.77
C ILE A 21 10.99 7.54 16.88
N GLN A 22 12.18 8.13 16.69
CA GLN A 22 12.69 9.13 17.61
C GLN A 22 11.80 10.37 17.50
N VAL A 23 11.10 10.71 18.59
CA VAL A 23 10.51 12.03 18.75
C VAL A 23 11.55 12.86 19.49
N GLU A 24 11.97 13.99 18.90
CA GLU A 24 12.82 14.99 19.56
C GLU A 24 12.04 15.67 20.70
N VAL A 25 11.82 14.96 21.81
CA VAL A 25 11.32 15.56 23.05
C VAL A 25 12.52 15.75 23.96
N GLY A 26 12.79 16.99 24.38
CA GLY A 26 13.86 17.31 25.32
C GLY A 26 13.69 16.71 26.73
N GLU A 27 12.67 15.88 26.94
CA GLU A 27 12.33 15.21 28.19
C GLU A 27 12.39 13.69 27.98
N THR A 28 12.96 12.96 28.95
CA THR A 28 13.10 11.51 28.86
C THR A 28 11.72 10.85 28.77
N SER A 29 11.40 10.29 27.61
CA SER A 29 10.13 9.60 27.41
C SER A 29 9.98 8.44 28.40
N HIS A 30 8.75 8.14 28.83
CA HIS A 30 8.47 7.00 29.72
C HIS A 30 9.06 5.68 29.18
N ARG A 31 9.11 5.53 27.85
CA ARG A 31 9.71 4.36 27.16
C ARG A 31 11.22 4.24 27.35
N CYS A 32 11.93 5.35 27.54
CA CYS A 32 13.36 5.32 27.88
C CYS A 32 13.55 4.89 29.34
N ILE A 33 12.64 5.27 30.23
CA ILE A 33 12.71 4.98 31.66
C ILE A 33 12.40 3.50 31.93
N THR A 34 11.47 2.91 31.19
CA THR A 34 11.04 1.52 31.36
C THR A 34 11.76 0.53 30.44
N PHE A 35 12.78 0.96 29.70
CA PHE A 35 13.52 0.10 28.79
C PHE A 35 14.28 -0.99 29.56
N SER A 36 13.91 -2.26 29.33
CA SER A 36 14.69 -3.43 29.74
C SER A 36 15.29 -4.08 28.49
N LYS A 37 16.62 -4.27 28.52
CA LYS A 37 17.35 -4.88 27.41
C LYS A 37 17.05 -6.37 27.30
N GLU A 38 16.89 -7.05 28.43
CA GLU A 38 16.59 -8.47 28.52
C GLU A 38 15.22 -8.77 27.88
N GLN A 39 14.18 -8.05 28.30
CA GLN A 39 12.83 -8.19 27.74
C GLN A 39 12.82 -7.89 26.24
N ASN A 40 13.52 -6.84 25.80
CA ASN A 40 13.61 -6.50 24.38
C ASN A 40 14.29 -7.59 23.54
N ASN A 41 15.29 -8.29 24.08
CA ASN A 41 15.95 -9.39 23.37
C ASN A 41 15.05 -10.62 23.25
N GLU A 42 14.29 -10.95 24.29
CA GLU A 42 13.30 -12.03 24.26
C GLU A 42 12.20 -11.73 23.24
N GLU A 43 11.63 -10.52 23.28
CA GLU A 43 10.66 -10.06 22.28
C GLU A 43 11.24 -10.03 20.87
N LEU A 44 12.51 -9.65 20.70
CA LEU A 44 13.15 -9.66 19.38
C LEU A 44 13.25 -11.08 18.82
N THR A 45 13.62 -12.05 19.66
CA THR A 45 13.73 -13.46 19.25
C THR A 45 12.38 -13.99 18.79
N THR A 46 11.34 -13.79 19.61
CA THR A 46 9.97 -14.20 19.25
C THR A 46 9.45 -13.51 17.99
N ASN A 47 9.75 -12.22 17.78
CA ASN A 47 9.37 -11.52 16.56
C ASN A 47 10.09 -12.07 15.32
N LEU A 48 11.35 -12.48 15.45
CA LEU A 48 12.11 -13.11 14.37
C LEU A 48 11.55 -14.49 14.01
N ASP A 49 11.16 -15.27 15.00
CA ASP A 49 10.55 -16.59 14.78
C ASP A 49 9.19 -16.47 14.05
N LEU A 50 8.40 -15.45 14.38
CA LEU A 50 7.06 -15.23 13.82
C LEU A 50 7.05 -14.41 12.52
N ILE A 51 8.20 -13.90 12.07
CA ILE A 51 8.25 -12.94 10.95
C ILE A 51 7.69 -13.52 9.65
N ASP A 52 7.92 -14.81 9.41
CA ASP A 52 7.50 -15.46 8.17
C ASP A 52 5.99 -15.71 8.15
N GLU A 53 5.38 -16.03 9.30
CA GLU A 53 3.92 -16.11 9.43
C GLU A 53 3.27 -14.75 9.13
N VAL A 54 3.84 -13.67 9.69
CA VAL A 54 3.36 -12.30 9.46
C VAL A 54 3.49 -11.92 7.98
N ARG A 55 4.59 -12.30 7.33
CA ARG A 55 4.79 -12.04 5.90
C ARG A 55 3.77 -12.77 5.04
N GLU A 56 3.49 -14.03 5.35
CA GLU A 56 2.52 -14.82 4.60
C GLU A 56 1.09 -14.30 4.80
N GLU A 57 0.71 -13.94 6.03
CA GLU A 57 -0.58 -13.30 6.32
C GLU A 57 -0.76 -12.01 5.50
N VAL A 58 0.29 -11.18 5.46
CA VAL A 58 0.31 -9.95 4.68
C VAL A 58 0.18 -10.21 3.19
N ARG A 59 0.88 -11.22 2.67
CA ARG A 59 0.81 -11.62 1.26
C ARG A 59 -0.61 -12.05 0.87
N ILE A 60 -1.25 -12.89 1.68
CA ILE A 60 -2.64 -13.33 1.46
C ILE A 60 -3.58 -12.13 1.41
N ARG A 61 -3.43 -11.19 2.36
CA ARG A 61 -4.27 -10.00 2.44
C ARG A 61 -4.07 -9.06 1.25
N GLU A 62 -2.83 -8.91 0.79
CA GLU A 62 -2.50 -8.14 -0.40
C GLU A 62 -3.11 -8.75 -1.67
N GLU A 63 -3.00 -10.07 -1.83
CA GLU A 63 -3.59 -10.79 -2.96
C GLU A 63 -5.12 -10.71 -2.96
N ALA A 64 -5.75 -10.87 -1.80
CA ALA A 64 -7.19 -10.70 -1.65
C ALA A 64 -7.64 -9.27 -2.04
N CYS A 65 -6.88 -8.25 -1.64
CA CYS A 65 -7.15 -6.86 -2.02
C CYS A 65 -7.02 -6.64 -3.54
N LYS A 66 -5.95 -7.16 -4.15
CA LYS A 66 -5.74 -7.11 -5.62
C LYS A 66 -6.88 -7.81 -6.36
N LEU A 67 -7.32 -8.98 -5.89
CA LEU A 67 -8.42 -9.73 -6.49
C LEU A 67 -9.76 -8.99 -6.34
N GLN A 68 -10.01 -8.35 -5.19
CA GLN A 68 -11.20 -7.55 -5.00
C GLN A 68 -11.21 -6.34 -5.95
N ALA A 69 -10.08 -5.65 -6.10
CA ALA A 69 -9.92 -4.53 -7.01
C ALA A 69 -10.12 -4.96 -8.47
N SER A 70 -9.51 -6.08 -8.89
CA SER A 70 -9.66 -6.61 -10.25
C SER A 70 -11.10 -7.01 -10.55
N ARG A 71 -11.80 -7.66 -9.62
CA ARG A 71 -13.23 -7.97 -9.74
C ARG A 71 -14.06 -6.70 -9.92
N ARG A 72 -13.83 -5.66 -9.11
CA ARG A 72 -14.56 -4.37 -9.20
C ARG A 72 -14.31 -3.65 -10.52
N TYR A 73 -13.11 -3.77 -11.08
CA TYR A 73 -12.77 -3.20 -12.38
C TYR A 73 -13.42 -4.00 -13.51
N ASN A 74 -13.23 -5.32 -13.51
CA ASN A 74 -13.70 -6.22 -14.55
C ASN A 74 -15.22 -6.29 -14.68
N THR A 75 -15.99 -5.98 -13.63
CA THR A 75 -17.46 -5.86 -13.75
C THR A 75 -17.89 -4.68 -14.64
N LYS A 76 -17.06 -3.64 -14.76
CA LYS A 76 -17.37 -2.45 -15.56
C LYS A 76 -16.74 -2.49 -16.96
N VAL A 77 -15.74 -3.33 -17.15
CA VAL A 77 -14.97 -3.40 -18.40
C VAL A 77 -15.56 -4.46 -19.31
N ARG A 78 -15.88 -4.06 -20.55
CA ARG A 78 -16.24 -4.98 -21.62
C ARG A 78 -14.98 -5.27 -22.44
N PRO A 79 -14.56 -6.54 -22.56
CA PRO A 79 -13.45 -6.90 -23.44
C PRO A 79 -13.78 -6.49 -24.88
N GLN A 80 -12.90 -5.74 -25.51
CA GLN A 80 -13.05 -5.35 -26.91
C GLN A 80 -11.81 -5.80 -27.69
N THR A 81 -12.03 -6.47 -28.81
CA THR A 81 -10.97 -6.91 -29.72
C THR A 81 -10.84 -5.90 -30.85
N PHE A 82 -9.61 -5.59 -31.23
CA PHE A 82 -9.30 -4.66 -32.32
C PHE A 82 -8.44 -5.37 -33.38
N ARG A 83 -8.65 -5.02 -34.64
CA ARG A 83 -7.91 -5.52 -35.80
C ARG A 83 -7.05 -4.41 -36.39
N VAL A 84 -6.04 -4.81 -37.16
CA VAL A 84 -5.22 -3.85 -37.92
C VAL A 84 -6.12 -3.12 -38.91
N GLY A 85 -6.15 -1.79 -38.81
CA GLY A 85 -7.05 -0.92 -39.60
C GLY A 85 -8.23 -0.35 -38.81
N ASP A 86 -8.50 -0.85 -37.59
CA ASP A 86 -9.56 -0.29 -36.75
C ASP A 86 -9.16 1.09 -36.24
N LEU A 87 -10.00 2.09 -36.53
CA LEU A 87 -9.83 3.45 -36.01
C LEU A 87 -10.39 3.52 -34.59
N VAL A 88 -9.51 3.79 -33.63
CA VAL A 88 -9.87 3.97 -32.22
C VAL A 88 -9.50 5.35 -31.72
N TRP A 89 -10.40 5.96 -30.95
CA TRP A 89 -10.14 7.24 -30.32
C TRP A 89 -9.13 7.05 -29.19
N ARG A 90 -7.96 7.69 -29.32
CA ARG A 90 -7.02 7.81 -28.22
C ARG A 90 -7.54 8.88 -27.27
N LEU A 91 -7.82 8.52 -26.03
CA LEU A 91 -8.07 9.51 -24.99
C LEU A 91 -6.78 10.33 -24.78
N TRP A 92 -6.72 11.55 -25.30
CA TRP A 92 -5.69 12.51 -24.91
C TRP A 92 -5.94 12.91 -23.45
N GLY A 93 -4.90 12.81 -22.61
CA GLY A 93 -5.02 12.96 -21.16
C GLY A 93 -5.70 14.25 -20.74
N LYS A 94 -6.37 14.22 -19.58
CA LYS A 94 -7.08 15.37 -18.97
C LYS A 94 -6.18 16.60 -18.74
N ASP A 95 -4.87 16.45 -18.90
CA ASP A 95 -3.87 17.49 -18.68
C ASP A 95 -3.66 18.41 -19.90
N LYS A 96 -4.31 18.13 -21.03
CA LYS A 96 -4.30 18.97 -22.24
C LYS A 96 -5.68 19.49 -22.62
N LYS A 97 -6.49 19.87 -21.64
CA LYS A 97 -7.72 20.60 -21.93
C LYS A 97 -7.36 22.07 -22.16
N ASP A 98 -7.36 22.49 -23.42
CA ASP A 98 -7.28 23.91 -23.73
C ASP A 98 -8.47 24.63 -23.07
N PRO A 99 -8.25 25.70 -22.28
CA PRO A 99 -9.32 26.42 -21.60
C PRO A 99 -10.38 27.03 -22.54
N SER A 100 -10.12 27.04 -23.85
CA SER A 100 -10.99 27.59 -24.89
C SER A 100 -12.11 26.65 -25.33
N GLU A 101 -12.09 25.36 -24.94
CA GLU A 101 -13.17 24.43 -25.26
C GLU A 101 -14.35 24.60 -24.29
N GLY A 102 -15.28 25.46 -24.70
CA GLY A 102 -16.55 25.66 -24.01
C GLY A 102 -17.39 24.38 -23.93
N LYS A 103 -18.40 24.39 -23.04
CA LYS A 103 -19.27 23.27 -22.66
C LYS A 103 -20.12 22.64 -23.79
N PHE A 104 -19.87 22.98 -25.05
CA PHE A 104 -20.59 22.51 -26.23
C PHE A 104 -19.61 22.16 -27.35
N ALA A 105 -19.21 20.90 -27.45
CA ALA A 105 -18.61 20.35 -28.65
C ALA A 105 -19.38 19.07 -29.04
N THR A 106 -19.54 18.89 -30.35
CA THR A 106 -20.56 18.09 -31.05
C THR A 106 -20.65 16.63 -30.62
N ASN A 107 -21.89 16.12 -30.54
CA ASN A 107 -22.30 14.77 -30.14
C ASN A 107 -21.62 13.64 -30.93
#